data_AF-A0A7S4ES49-F1
#
_entry.id   AF-A0A7S4ES49-F1
#
_cell.length_a   1.000
_cell.length_b   1.000
_cell.length_c   1.000
_cell.angle_alpha   90.00
_cell.angle_beta   90.00
_cell.angle_gamma   90.00
#
_symmetry.space_group_name_H-M   'P 1'
#
loop_
_entity.id
_entity.type
_entity.pdbx_description
1 polymer ?
#
loop_
_entity_poly.entity_id
_entity_poly.type
_entity_poly.pdbx_seq_one_letter_code
_entity_poly.pdbx_strand_id
1 'polypeptide(L)'
;ETLSLMVVRLELRQMCFEPERLLHLLADVKHGKWSAAEAAQLVGANERLLTALMPSLTPAIDKLVEKSSPLGENDVTCPNSAIELYPERLERVRQVARSRQAGLILVIEHIKHPTNLAAILRTCDAFGVAEVAVVQAPHSTRIELDSAALVHASSSASRWVKVVEYASTEACLQSLRARGYFSVGTALHAQRSTELHATSLLYPQLALWLGNEARGLCTHTLNALDALVHVQMDGFVESLNVAACAAVTLA
;
A
#
# COMPACT_ATOMS: atom_id res chain seq x y z
N GLU A 1 1.01 18.59 15.11
CA GLU A 1 2.09 18.00 15.94
C GLU A 1 1.62 16.84 16.82
N THR A 2 0.54 16.99 17.59
CA THR A 2 0.06 15.94 18.52
C THR A 2 -0.34 14.62 17.82
N LEU A 3 -0.93 14.70 16.62
CA LEU A 3 -1.37 13.52 15.85
C LEU A 3 -0.22 12.71 15.26
N SER A 4 0.81 13.37 14.73
CA SER A 4 1.99 12.70 14.19
C SER A 4 2.77 11.97 15.30
N LEU A 5 2.84 12.53 16.50
CA LEU A 5 3.40 11.89 17.69
C LEU A 5 2.56 10.68 18.16
N MET A 6 1.24 10.69 17.98
CA MET A 6 0.36 9.55 18.31
C MET A 6 0.61 8.34 17.41
N VAL A 7 0.71 8.56 16.10
CA VAL A 7 0.98 7.50 15.11
C VAL A 7 2.28 6.78 15.43
N VAL A 8 3.30 7.52 15.87
CA VAL A 8 4.60 6.97 16.30
C VAL A 8 4.49 6.19 17.61
N ARG A 9 3.75 6.70 18.60
CA ARG A 9 3.58 6.02 19.91
C ARG A 9 2.73 4.75 19.84
N LEU A 10 1.77 4.68 18.93
CA LEU A 10 0.86 3.53 18.78
C LEU A 10 1.48 2.34 18.05
N GLU A 11 2.73 2.44 17.59
CA GLU A 11 3.41 1.41 16.80
C GLU A 11 2.50 0.86 15.67
N LEU A 12 1.86 1.75 14.92
CA LEU A 12 0.93 1.41 13.84
C LEU A 12 1.70 0.75 12.68
N ARG A 13 1.95 -0.56 12.80
CA ARG A 13 2.82 -1.31 11.89
C ARG A 13 2.09 -1.90 10.68
N GLN A 14 0.76 -1.98 10.69
CA GLN A 14 0.03 -2.86 9.75
C GLN A 14 -1.09 -2.22 8.92
N MET A 15 -1.52 -0.99 9.19
CA MET A 15 -2.51 -0.31 8.35
C MET A 15 -2.19 1.17 8.18
N CYS A 16 -2.30 1.68 6.95
CA CYS A 16 -2.26 3.10 6.63
C CYS A 16 -3.53 3.78 7.14
N PHE A 17 -3.54 4.10 8.43
CA PHE A 17 -4.59 4.93 9.01
C PHE A 17 -4.27 6.40 8.79
N GLU A 18 -5.13 7.10 8.05
CA GLU A 18 -5.13 8.56 8.04
C GLU A 18 -5.34 9.08 9.49
N PRO A 19 -4.61 10.12 9.94
CA PRO A 19 -4.69 10.61 11.33
C PRO A 19 -6.10 10.99 11.78
N GLU A 20 -6.92 11.52 10.88
CA GLU A 20 -8.33 11.86 11.13
C GLU A 20 -9.19 10.62 11.38
N ARG A 21 -8.92 9.51 10.68
CA ARG A 21 -9.64 8.24 10.86
C ARG A 21 -9.30 7.57 12.19
N LEU A 22 -8.05 7.70 12.64
CA LEU A 22 -7.63 7.21 13.96
C LEU A 22 -8.39 7.94 15.07
N LEU A 23 -8.61 9.25 14.91
CA LEU A 23 -9.41 10.04 15.85
C LEU A 23 -10.87 9.60 15.91
N HIS A 24 -11.49 9.30 14.77
CA HIS A 24 -12.87 8.78 14.75
C HIS A 24 -12.98 7.41 15.43
N LEU A 25 -12.04 6.49 15.17
CA LEU A 25 -12.00 5.19 15.84
C LEU A 25 -11.86 5.35 17.37
N LEU A 26 -11.00 6.26 17.82
CA LEU A 26 -10.83 6.55 19.25
C LEU A 26 -12.08 7.21 19.84
N ALA A 27 -12.79 8.05 19.09
CA ALA A 27 -14.08 8.60 19.50
C ALA A 27 -15.13 7.49 19.68
N ASP A 28 -15.19 6.53 18.76
CA ASP A 28 -16.12 5.41 18.85
C ASP A 28 -15.79 4.47 20.02
N VAL A 29 -14.50 4.27 20.35
CA VAL A 29 -14.08 3.57 21.59
C VAL A 29 -14.58 4.32 22.83
N LYS A 30 -14.44 5.65 22.86
CA LYS A 30 -14.93 6.49 23.97
C LYS A 30 -16.45 6.38 24.14
N HIS A 31 -17.19 6.37 23.04
CA HIS A 31 -18.65 6.23 23.05
C HIS A 31 -19.11 4.78 23.28
N GLY A 32 -18.19 3.86 23.58
CA GLY A 32 -18.51 2.46 23.91
C GLY A 32 -18.98 1.65 22.70
N LYS A 33 -18.81 2.16 21.49
CA LYS A 33 -19.10 1.42 20.26
C LYS A 33 -18.06 0.33 19.99
N TRP A 34 -16.85 0.49 20.52
CA TRP A 34 -15.74 -0.47 20.40
C TRP A 34 -15.06 -0.67 21.75
N SER A 35 -14.60 -1.88 22.03
CA SER A 35 -13.63 -2.11 23.11
C SER A 35 -12.22 -1.66 22.68
N ALA A 36 -11.37 -1.35 23.67
CA ALA A 36 -9.98 -0.99 23.40
C ALA A 36 -9.20 -2.12 22.71
N ALA A 37 -9.55 -3.37 22.99
CA ALA A 37 -8.97 -4.56 22.34
C ALA A 37 -9.30 -4.60 20.84
N GLU A 38 -10.56 -4.37 20.48
CA GLU A 38 -11.01 -4.38 19.08
C GLU A 38 -10.40 -3.24 18.28
N ALA A 39 -10.32 -2.04 18.87
CA ALA A 39 -9.67 -0.90 18.23
C ALA A 39 -8.18 -1.13 18.04
N ALA A 40 -7.48 -1.67 19.04
CA ALA A 40 -6.05 -1.98 18.95
C ALA A 40 -5.74 -3.01 17.86
N GLN A 41 -6.59 -4.03 17.72
CA GLN A 41 -6.45 -5.03 16.66
C GLN A 41 -6.64 -4.44 15.26
N LEU A 42 -7.58 -3.49 15.09
CA LEU A 42 -7.84 -2.83 13.81
C LEU A 42 -6.68 -1.96 13.33
N VAL A 43 -6.03 -1.25 14.24
CA VAL A 43 -4.93 -0.35 13.86
C VAL A 43 -3.56 -1.04 13.95
N GLY A 44 -3.53 -2.32 14.34
CA GLY A 44 -2.27 -3.06 14.55
C GLY A 44 -1.43 -2.46 15.68
N ALA A 45 -2.09 -1.93 16.71
CA ALA A 45 -1.48 -1.29 17.88
C ALA A 45 -1.48 -2.22 19.10
N ASN A 46 -0.66 -1.90 20.10
CA ASN A 46 -0.69 -2.58 21.39
C ASN A 46 -1.90 -2.11 22.22
N GLU A 47 -2.81 -3.03 22.54
CA GLU A 47 -4.01 -2.77 23.35
C GLU A 47 -3.71 -1.99 24.63
N ARG A 48 -2.69 -2.41 25.39
CA ARG A 48 -2.32 -1.76 26.65
C ARG A 48 -1.94 -0.30 26.45
N LEU A 49 -1.31 -0.01 25.31
CA LEU A 49 -0.84 1.33 24.96
C LEU A 49 -2.02 2.20 24.49
N LEU A 50 -2.98 1.62 23.75
CA LEU A 50 -4.22 2.29 23.37
C LEU A 50 -5.04 2.66 24.61
N THR A 51 -5.29 1.69 25.51
CA THR A 51 -6.02 1.92 26.77
C THR A 51 -5.35 2.98 27.66
N ALA A 52 -4.01 2.97 27.74
CA ALA A 52 -3.27 3.97 28.52
C ALA A 52 -3.35 5.38 27.94
N LEU A 53 -3.47 5.52 26.61
CA LEU A 53 -3.55 6.82 25.93
C LEU A 53 -4.98 7.40 25.89
N MET A 54 -6.02 6.57 25.95
CA MET A 54 -7.43 7.01 25.87
C MET A 54 -7.79 8.20 26.77
N PRO A 55 -7.41 8.23 28.07
CA PRO A 55 -7.77 9.35 28.95
C PRO A 55 -7.14 10.67 28.51
N SER A 56 -5.89 10.64 28.02
CA SER A 56 -5.18 11.83 27.54
C SER A 56 -5.69 12.33 26.18
N LEU A 57 -6.33 11.48 25.40
CA LEU A 57 -6.83 11.79 24.05
C LEU A 57 -8.27 12.30 24.04
N THR A 58 -9.04 11.93 25.07
CA THR A 58 -10.44 12.35 25.28
C THR A 58 -10.70 13.84 25.02
N PRO A 59 -9.91 14.80 25.55
CA PRO A 59 -10.19 16.23 25.36
C PRO A 59 -9.97 16.71 23.92
N ALA A 60 -9.03 16.09 23.20
CA ALA A 60 -8.75 16.41 21.80
C ALA A 60 -9.83 15.84 20.87
N ILE A 61 -10.34 14.65 21.20
CA ILE A 61 -11.46 14.00 20.52
C ILE A 61 -12.73 14.85 20.65
N ASP A 62 -13.07 15.29 21.86
CA ASP A 62 -14.28 16.09 22.11
C ASP A 62 -14.29 17.41 21.33
N LYS A 63 -13.15 18.09 21.31
CA LYS A 63 -12.99 19.36 20.57
C LYS A 63 -13.10 19.21 19.06
N LEU A 64 -12.86 18.01 18.53
CA LEU A 64 -13.00 17.69 17.11
C LEU A 64 -14.45 17.33 16.76
N VAL A 65 -15.11 16.55 17.62
CA VAL A 65 -16.53 16.18 17.48
C VAL A 65 -17.40 17.44 17.49
N GLU A 66 -17.12 18.43 18.36
CA GLU A 66 -17.84 19.71 18.39
C GLU A 66 -17.62 20.60 17.16
N LYS A 67 -16.46 20.51 16.51
CA LYS A 67 -16.15 21.27 15.28
C LYS A 67 -16.75 20.65 14.02
N SER A 68 -17.17 19.39 14.09
CA SER A 68 -17.79 18.66 13.00
C SER A 68 -19.30 18.89 13.11
N SER A 69 -19.88 19.79 12.30
CA SER A 69 -21.34 19.94 12.22
C SER A 69 -22.01 18.58 12.01
N PRO A 70 -23.23 18.34 12.55
CA PRO A 70 -23.97 17.13 12.23
C PRO A 70 -24.15 17.08 10.71
N LEU A 71 -23.58 16.06 10.08
CA LEU A 71 -23.59 15.88 8.64
C LEU A 71 -25.05 15.85 8.16
N GLY A 72 -25.39 16.73 7.22
CA GLY A 72 -26.69 16.73 6.58
C GLY A 72 -26.86 15.52 5.67
N GLU A 73 -28.09 15.03 5.56
CA GLU A 73 -28.49 13.81 4.84
C GLU A 73 -28.04 13.72 3.36
N ASN A 74 -27.52 14.80 2.78
CA ASN A 74 -27.13 14.90 1.36
C ASN A 74 -25.68 15.36 1.12
N ASP A 75 -24.82 15.45 2.14
CA ASP A 75 -23.41 15.74 1.90
C ASP A 75 -22.70 14.50 1.36
N VAL A 76 -22.38 14.54 0.07
CA VAL A 76 -21.56 13.57 -0.66
C VAL A 76 -20.17 13.52 -0.01
N THR A 77 -20.04 12.68 1.00
CA THR A 77 -18.80 12.34 1.68
C THR A 77 -18.47 10.88 1.37
N CYS A 78 -17.19 10.59 1.21
CA CYS A 78 -16.64 9.30 0.79
C CYS A 78 -17.33 8.08 1.45
N PRO A 79 -17.36 6.90 0.80
CA PRO A 79 -18.13 5.71 1.21
C PRO A 79 -17.63 4.98 2.48
N ASN A 80 -17.08 5.69 3.47
CA ASN A 80 -16.54 5.16 4.72
C ASN A 80 -17.27 5.59 6.00
N SER A 81 -18.38 6.33 5.91
CA SER A 81 -19.37 6.38 7.02
C SER A 81 -20.06 5.01 7.24
N ALA A 82 -19.82 4.03 6.36
CA ALA A 82 -20.43 2.71 6.38
C ALA A 82 -19.58 1.58 7.01
N ILE A 83 -18.80 1.89 8.07
CA ILE A 83 -18.38 0.85 9.04
C ILE A 83 -19.44 0.72 10.17
N GLU A 84 -20.53 1.49 10.12
CA GLU A 84 -21.68 1.27 11.01
C GLU A 84 -22.63 0.14 10.58
N LEU A 85 -22.38 -0.59 9.49
CA LEU A 85 -23.34 -1.58 8.99
C LEU A 85 -22.69 -2.90 8.58
N TYR A 86 -23.01 -3.94 9.36
CA TYR A 86 -22.88 -5.39 9.15
C TYR A 86 -21.59 -6.08 9.63
N PRO A 87 -21.67 -7.02 10.60
CA PRO A 87 -20.52 -7.84 11.06
C PRO A 87 -19.84 -8.62 9.93
N GLU A 88 -20.56 -8.90 8.84
CA GLU A 88 -20.02 -9.52 7.63
C GLU A 88 -18.93 -8.68 6.95
N ARG A 89 -19.05 -7.34 6.94
CA ARG A 89 -18.01 -6.45 6.39
C ARG A 89 -16.76 -6.46 7.26
N LEU A 90 -16.91 -6.45 8.58
CA LEU A 90 -15.78 -6.53 9.50
C LEU A 90 -15.03 -7.86 9.36
N GLU A 91 -15.76 -8.97 9.25
CA GLU A 91 -15.13 -10.27 9.05
C GLU A 91 -14.43 -10.35 7.69
N ARG A 92 -15.00 -9.75 6.63
CA ARG A 92 -14.30 -9.61 5.35
C ARG A 92 -12.99 -8.83 5.49
N VAL A 93 -12.99 -7.71 6.22
CA VAL A 93 -11.77 -6.92 6.46
C VAL A 93 -10.73 -7.76 7.22
N ARG A 94 -11.14 -8.48 8.27
CA ARG A 94 -10.26 -9.39 9.03
C ARG A 94 -9.69 -10.50 8.15
N GLN A 95 -10.53 -11.11 7.31
CA GLN A 95 -10.12 -12.14 6.36
C GLN A 95 -9.06 -11.60 5.40
N VAL A 96 -9.29 -10.44 4.79
CA VAL A 96 -8.33 -9.81 3.87
C VAL A 96 -7.03 -9.45 4.58
N ALA A 97 -7.10 -8.89 5.79
CA ALA A 97 -5.91 -8.54 6.57
C ALA A 97 -5.03 -9.76 6.88
N ARG A 98 -5.63 -10.91 7.22
CA ARG A 98 -4.91 -12.17 7.45
C ARG A 98 -4.27 -12.74 6.18
N SER A 99 -4.84 -12.45 5.02
CA SER A 99 -4.31 -12.90 3.72
C SER A 99 -3.26 -11.97 3.13
N ARG A 100 -2.87 -10.89 3.82
CA ARG A 100 -1.80 -9.99 3.35
C ARG A 100 -0.44 -10.66 3.43
N GLN A 101 0.39 -10.39 2.44
CA GLN A 101 1.77 -10.85 2.35
C GLN A 101 2.71 -9.79 2.94
N ALA A 102 2.88 -9.78 4.26
CA ALA A 102 3.66 -8.74 4.96
C ALA A 102 5.13 -8.63 4.49
N GLY A 103 5.68 -9.71 3.94
CA GLY A 103 7.02 -9.77 3.37
C GLY A 103 7.14 -9.31 1.92
N LEU A 104 6.04 -8.99 1.23
CA LEU A 104 6.05 -8.71 -0.20
C LEU A 104 5.77 -7.22 -0.47
N ILE A 105 6.66 -6.59 -1.24
CA ILE A 105 6.49 -5.23 -1.77
C ILE A 105 6.64 -5.27 -3.29
N LEU A 106 5.77 -4.52 -3.98
CA LEU A 106 5.95 -4.23 -5.39
C LEU A 106 6.58 -2.84 -5.55
N VAL A 107 7.59 -2.73 -6.39
CA VAL A 107 8.27 -1.49 -6.72
C VAL A 107 8.05 -1.17 -8.19
N ILE A 108 7.60 0.04 -8.47
CA ILE A 108 7.28 0.50 -9.82
C ILE A 108 8.19 1.69 -10.15
N GLU A 109 9.05 1.50 -11.13
CA GLU A 109 9.97 2.52 -11.63
C GLU A 109 9.44 3.15 -12.92
N HIS A 110 9.34 4.48 -12.91
CA HIS A 110 9.09 5.34 -14.07
C HIS A 110 7.78 5.05 -14.82
N ILE A 111 6.73 4.62 -14.10
CA ILE A 111 5.41 4.39 -14.70
C ILE A 111 4.85 5.68 -15.31
N LYS A 112 4.40 5.58 -16.57
CA LYS A 112 3.94 6.74 -17.33
C LYS A 112 2.44 6.95 -17.23
N HIS A 113 1.67 5.86 -17.26
CA HIS A 113 0.22 5.93 -17.40
C HIS A 113 -0.48 5.66 -16.06
N PRO A 114 -1.32 6.58 -15.55
CA PRO A 114 -2.04 6.37 -14.30
C PRO A 114 -3.03 5.20 -14.37
N THR A 115 -3.50 4.85 -15.57
CA THR A 115 -4.34 3.67 -15.80
C THR A 115 -3.61 2.36 -15.51
N ASN A 116 -2.32 2.26 -15.86
CA ASN A 116 -1.50 1.10 -15.54
C ASN A 116 -1.24 1.03 -14.03
N LEU A 117 -0.97 2.17 -13.37
CA LEU A 117 -0.82 2.21 -11.91
C LEU A 117 -2.11 1.73 -11.22
N ALA A 118 -3.27 2.23 -11.65
CA ALA A 118 -4.56 1.80 -11.12
C ALA A 118 -4.80 0.29 -11.24
N ALA A 119 -4.47 -0.28 -12.40
CA ALA A 119 -4.58 -1.72 -12.64
C ALA A 119 -3.60 -2.52 -11.75
N ILE A 120 -2.36 -2.04 -11.60
CA ILE A 120 -1.37 -2.68 -10.71
C ILE A 120 -1.83 -2.64 -9.26
N LEU A 121 -2.39 -1.53 -8.78
CA LEU A 121 -2.92 -1.44 -7.41
C LEU A 121 -4.06 -2.44 -7.17
N ARG A 122 -4.92 -2.66 -8.17
CA ARG A 122 -5.96 -3.70 -8.11
C ARG A 122 -5.38 -5.09 -8.02
N THR A 123 -4.36 -5.38 -8.84
CA THR A 123 -3.63 -6.65 -8.79
C THR A 123 -2.97 -6.84 -7.42
N CYS A 124 -2.29 -5.82 -6.90
CA CYS A 124 -1.67 -5.86 -5.58
C CYS A 124 -2.68 -6.18 -4.48
N ASP A 125 -3.84 -5.53 -4.52
CA ASP A 125 -4.91 -5.81 -3.56
C ASP A 125 -5.40 -7.26 -3.63
N ALA A 126 -5.60 -7.76 -4.85
CA ALA A 126 -6.07 -9.13 -5.10
C ALA A 126 -5.07 -10.20 -4.62
N PHE A 127 -3.77 -9.97 -4.79
CA PHE A 127 -2.70 -10.90 -4.38
C PHE A 127 -2.23 -10.67 -2.92
N GLY A 128 -2.84 -9.74 -2.19
CA GLY A 128 -2.52 -9.49 -0.79
C GLY A 128 -1.24 -8.67 -0.57
N VAL A 129 -0.72 -7.99 -1.60
CA VAL A 129 0.37 -7.01 -1.45
C VAL A 129 -0.17 -5.80 -0.69
N ALA A 130 0.51 -5.43 0.40
CA ALA A 130 0.06 -4.33 1.26
C ALA A 130 0.74 -2.99 0.95
N GLU A 131 1.93 -3.02 0.33
CA GLU A 131 2.72 -1.82 0.05
C GLU A 131 3.28 -1.85 -1.38
N VAL A 132 3.14 -0.72 -2.06
CA VAL A 132 3.67 -0.44 -3.39
C VAL A 132 4.57 0.79 -3.31
N ALA A 133 5.84 0.62 -3.65
CA ALA A 133 6.79 1.70 -3.78
C ALA A 133 6.76 2.25 -5.21
N VAL A 134 6.68 3.56 -5.38
CA VAL A 134 6.67 4.22 -6.69
C VAL A 134 7.85 5.18 -6.78
N VAL A 135 8.61 5.06 -7.88
CA VAL A 135 9.63 6.03 -8.27
C VAL A 135 9.18 6.65 -9.58
N GLN A 136 8.82 7.93 -9.57
CA GLN A 136 8.39 8.63 -10.78
C GLN A 136 9.60 9.17 -11.56
N ALA A 137 9.49 9.22 -12.89
CA ALA A 137 10.59 9.65 -13.73
C ALA A 137 10.90 11.15 -13.52
N PRO A 138 12.19 11.55 -13.50
CA PRO A 138 12.55 12.96 -13.50
C PRO A 138 11.97 13.65 -14.74
N HIS A 139 11.43 14.85 -14.56
CA HIS A 139 10.89 15.69 -15.65
C HIS A 139 9.72 15.09 -16.44
N SER A 140 9.03 14.06 -15.92
CA SER A 140 7.75 13.60 -16.47
C SER A 140 6.57 14.26 -15.77
N THR A 141 5.40 14.25 -16.42
CA THR A 141 4.13 14.53 -15.75
C THR A 141 3.98 13.57 -14.57
N ARG A 142 3.83 14.12 -13.36
CA ARG A 142 3.67 13.31 -12.16
C ARG A 142 2.25 12.77 -12.09
N ILE A 143 2.13 11.52 -11.69
CA ILE A 143 0.87 10.91 -11.30
C ILE A 143 0.55 11.35 -9.88
N GLU A 144 -0.63 11.92 -9.69
CA GLU A 144 -1.17 12.24 -8.38
C GLU A 144 -1.68 10.96 -7.70
N LEU A 145 -0.90 10.45 -6.75
CA LEU A 145 -1.12 9.16 -6.09
C LEU A 145 -2.37 9.15 -5.18
N ASP A 146 -2.79 10.32 -4.70
CA ASP A 146 -3.97 10.48 -3.83
C ASP A 146 -5.20 11.02 -4.58
N SER A 147 -5.15 11.11 -5.92
CA SER A 147 -6.24 11.68 -6.71
C SER A 147 -7.50 10.81 -6.69
N ALA A 148 -8.68 11.45 -6.65
CA ALA A 148 -9.96 10.77 -6.76
C ALA A 148 -10.09 9.96 -8.07
N ALA A 149 -9.44 10.43 -9.14
CA ALA A 149 -9.36 9.72 -10.41
C ALA A 149 -8.63 8.36 -10.28
N LEU A 150 -7.51 8.31 -9.55
CA LEU A 150 -6.78 7.07 -9.31
C LEU A 150 -7.57 6.12 -8.40
N VAL A 151 -8.25 6.66 -7.37
CA VAL A 151 -9.16 5.88 -6.51
C VAL A 151 -10.26 5.22 -7.34
N HIS A 152 -10.91 5.99 -8.22
CA HIS A 152 -11.98 5.45 -9.08
C HIS A 152 -11.45 4.41 -10.07
N ALA A 153 -10.35 4.72 -10.78
CA ALA A 153 -9.76 3.81 -11.77
C ALA A 153 -9.27 2.49 -11.15
N SER A 154 -8.80 2.54 -9.90
CA SER A 154 -8.36 1.35 -9.15
C SER A 154 -9.49 0.62 -8.44
N SER A 155 -10.77 0.98 -8.67
CA SER A 155 -11.92 0.41 -7.94
C SER A 155 -11.74 0.48 -6.42
N SER A 156 -11.19 1.60 -5.94
CA SER A 156 -10.82 1.85 -4.54
C SER A 156 -9.67 1.00 -3.97
N ALA A 157 -8.96 0.20 -4.78
CA ALA A 157 -7.81 -0.59 -4.33
C ALA A 157 -6.69 0.28 -3.74
N SER A 158 -6.49 1.50 -4.27
CA SER A 158 -5.52 2.47 -3.72
C SER A 158 -5.78 2.88 -2.27
N ARG A 159 -6.99 2.64 -1.74
CA ARG A 159 -7.33 2.90 -0.33
C ARG A 159 -6.87 1.79 0.61
N TRP A 160 -6.60 0.60 0.07
CA TRP A 160 -6.24 -0.61 0.83
C TRP A 160 -4.77 -1.00 0.66
N VAL A 161 -4.12 -0.50 -0.40
CA VAL A 161 -2.70 -0.70 -0.68
C VAL A 161 -1.95 0.59 -0.38
N LYS A 162 -0.96 0.52 0.50
CA LYS A 162 -0.09 1.67 0.83
C LYS A 162 0.76 2.01 -0.39
N VAL A 163 0.62 3.22 -0.92
CA VAL A 163 1.52 3.73 -1.96
C VAL A 163 2.56 4.64 -1.31
N VAL A 164 3.84 4.33 -1.49
CA VAL A 164 4.95 5.13 -0.98
C VAL A 164 5.76 5.67 -2.15
N GLU A 165 5.81 6.98 -2.29
CA GLU A 165 6.64 7.61 -3.30
C GLU A 165 8.08 7.83 -2.78
N TYR A 166 9.06 7.45 -3.59
CA TYR A 166 10.47 7.71 -3.35
C TYR A 166 11.01 8.75 -4.33
N ALA A 167 11.93 9.59 -3.85
CA ALA A 167 12.53 10.66 -4.63
C ALA A 167 13.41 10.14 -5.78
N SER A 168 14.04 8.98 -5.60
CA SER A 168 14.85 8.31 -6.63
C SER A 168 14.90 6.79 -6.42
N THR A 169 15.35 6.08 -7.44
CA THR A 169 15.57 4.62 -7.38
C THR A 169 16.58 4.26 -6.29
N GLU A 170 17.64 5.04 -6.12
CA GLU A 170 18.66 4.84 -5.08
C GLU A 170 18.08 5.00 -3.68
N ALA A 171 17.24 6.01 -3.46
CA ALA A 171 16.57 6.21 -2.17
C ALA A 171 15.63 5.04 -1.84
N CYS A 172 14.93 4.51 -2.85
CA CYS A 172 14.08 3.33 -2.71
C CYS A 172 14.90 2.08 -2.38
N LEU A 173 15.98 1.82 -3.12
CA LEU A 173 16.89 0.69 -2.88
C LEU A 173 17.51 0.75 -1.48
N GLN A 174 17.97 1.92 -1.03
CA GLN A 174 18.55 2.10 0.30
C GLN A 174 17.52 1.81 1.41
N SER A 175 16.30 2.32 1.26
CA SER A 175 15.20 2.06 2.20
C SER A 175 14.86 0.57 2.29
N LEU A 176 14.75 -0.10 1.14
CA LEU A 176 14.40 -1.52 1.07
C LEU A 176 15.52 -2.41 1.64
N ARG A 177 16.79 -2.10 1.33
CA ARG A 177 17.95 -2.80 1.93
C ARG A 177 18.00 -2.61 3.45
N ALA A 178 17.75 -1.40 3.95
CA ALA A 178 17.71 -1.14 5.39
C ALA A 178 16.59 -1.91 6.10
N ARG A 179 15.49 -2.18 5.41
CA ARG A 179 14.38 -3.01 5.91
C ARG A 179 14.66 -4.52 5.81
N GLY A 180 15.64 -4.93 5.00
CA GLY A 180 16.04 -6.32 4.81
C GLY A 180 15.38 -7.02 3.62
N TYR A 181 14.86 -6.26 2.65
CA TYR A 181 14.24 -6.82 1.44
C TYR A 181 15.29 -7.31 0.45
N PHE A 182 15.08 -8.53 -0.06
CA PHE A 182 15.75 -9.05 -1.23
C PHE A 182 15.06 -8.51 -2.49
N SER A 183 15.80 -7.80 -3.34
CA SER A 183 15.26 -7.05 -4.45
C SER A 183 15.44 -7.80 -5.78
N VAL A 184 14.33 -8.19 -6.39
CA VAL A 184 14.29 -8.94 -7.64
C VAL A 184 13.60 -8.13 -8.73
N GLY A 185 14.26 -7.94 -9.88
CA GLY A 185 13.71 -7.13 -10.97
C GLY A 185 13.30 -7.91 -12.20
N THR A 186 12.23 -7.45 -12.84
CA THR A 186 11.85 -7.93 -14.17
C THR A 186 12.73 -7.26 -15.24
N ALA A 187 13.34 -8.07 -16.09
CA ALA A 187 14.27 -7.61 -17.11
C ALA A 187 13.89 -8.15 -18.49
N LEU A 188 13.90 -7.27 -19.48
CA LEU A 188 13.82 -7.63 -20.90
C LEU A 188 15.24 -7.92 -21.40
N HIS A 189 15.49 -9.14 -21.86
CA HIS A 189 16.74 -9.55 -22.52
C HIS A 189 18.04 -9.41 -21.69
N ALA A 190 17.96 -9.50 -20.36
CA ALA A 190 19.17 -9.52 -19.53
C ALA A 190 19.79 -10.93 -19.55
N GLN A 191 21.04 -11.07 -20.03
CA GLN A 191 21.76 -12.36 -20.06
C GLN A 191 21.85 -13.07 -18.70
N ARG A 192 21.72 -12.32 -17.60
CA ARG A 192 21.74 -12.86 -16.23
C ARG A 192 20.36 -13.10 -15.62
N SER A 193 19.27 -12.84 -16.35
CA SER A 193 17.94 -13.10 -15.80
C SER A 193 17.58 -14.58 -15.93
N THR A 194 16.89 -15.09 -14.92
CA THR A 194 16.31 -16.44 -14.94
C THR A 194 14.84 -16.37 -15.32
N GLU A 195 14.31 -17.45 -15.88
CA GLU A 195 12.87 -17.52 -16.16
C GLU A 195 12.09 -17.45 -14.84
N LEU A 196 11.06 -16.58 -14.79
CA LEU A 196 10.26 -16.31 -13.60
C LEU A 196 9.71 -17.60 -12.98
N HIS A 197 9.03 -18.43 -13.76
CA HIS A 197 8.38 -19.65 -13.27
C HIS A 197 9.36 -20.79 -12.96
N ALA A 198 10.61 -20.70 -13.44
CA ALA A 198 11.68 -21.62 -13.07
C ALA A 198 12.45 -21.16 -11.81
N THR A 199 12.15 -19.96 -11.29
CA THR A 199 12.89 -19.35 -10.17
C THR A 199 12.08 -19.39 -8.88
N SER A 200 12.65 -19.95 -7.82
CA SER A 200 12.04 -19.86 -6.48
C SER A 200 12.22 -18.45 -5.90
N LEU A 201 11.13 -17.71 -5.76
CA LEU A 201 11.10 -16.37 -5.17
C LEU A 201 10.66 -16.38 -3.69
N LEU A 202 10.87 -17.49 -2.98
CA LEU A 202 10.49 -17.64 -1.58
C LEU A 202 11.50 -16.94 -0.64
N TYR A 203 11.34 -15.62 -0.48
CA TYR A 203 12.12 -14.82 0.47
C TYR A 203 11.22 -14.26 1.58
N PRO A 204 11.68 -14.22 2.85
CA PRO A 204 10.90 -13.62 3.94
C PRO A 204 10.54 -12.14 3.71
N GLN A 205 11.44 -11.41 3.04
CA GLN A 205 11.21 -10.04 2.58
C GLN A 205 11.63 -9.94 1.12
N LEU A 206 10.67 -9.80 0.21
CA LEU A 206 10.84 -9.75 -1.23
C LEU A 206 10.33 -8.42 -1.77
N ALA A 207 11.19 -7.70 -2.49
CA ALA A 207 10.81 -6.53 -3.26
C ALA A 207 10.86 -6.89 -4.75
N LEU A 208 9.71 -6.90 -5.42
CA LEU A 208 9.60 -7.16 -6.85
C LEU A 208 9.61 -5.84 -7.63
N TRP A 209 10.53 -5.69 -8.57
CA TRP A 209 10.71 -4.45 -9.33
C TRP A 209 10.17 -4.59 -10.75
N LEU A 210 9.30 -3.66 -11.13
CA LEU A 210 8.76 -3.48 -12.46
C LEU A 210 9.17 -2.11 -12.99
N GLY A 211 9.58 -2.06 -14.25
CA GLY A 211 9.94 -0.81 -14.91
C GLY A 211 8.84 -0.26 -15.82
N ASN A 212 9.18 0.77 -16.59
CA ASN A 212 8.23 1.41 -17.49
C ASN A 212 7.91 0.56 -18.72
N GLU A 213 6.81 0.89 -19.38
CA GLU A 213 6.23 0.15 -20.50
C GLU A 213 7.13 0.09 -21.75
N ALA A 214 8.05 1.05 -21.91
CA ALA A 214 8.84 1.20 -23.13
C ALA A 214 10.22 0.56 -23.04
N ARG A 215 10.86 0.61 -21.86
CA ARG A 215 12.25 0.19 -21.67
C ARG A 215 12.44 -0.78 -20.50
N GLY A 216 11.41 -1.06 -19.72
CA GLY A 216 11.54 -1.77 -18.46
C GLY A 216 12.33 -0.94 -17.44
N LEU A 217 13.05 -1.65 -16.57
CA LEU A 217 13.89 -1.04 -15.53
C LEU A 217 15.12 -0.36 -16.14
N CYS A 218 15.58 0.71 -15.51
CA CYS A 218 16.79 1.40 -15.95
C CYS A 218 18.03 0.51 -15.75
N THR A 219 19.06 0.71 -16.57
CA THR A 219 20.29 -0.09 -16.50
C THR A 219 20.98 -0.02 -15.13
N HIS A 220 20.99 1.16 -14.49
CA HIS A 220 21.55 1.32 -13.15
C HIS A 220 20.75 0.52 -12.12
N THR A 221 19.42 0.52 -12.22
CA THR A 221 18.50 -0.24 -11.38
C THR A 221 18.77 -1.72 -11.52
N LEU A 222 18.76 -2.24 -12.77
CA LEU A 222 19.07 -3.64 -13.04
C LEU A 222 20.38 -4.03 -12.36
N ASN A 223 21.45 -3.24 -12.50
CA ASN A 223 22.78 -3.51 -11.93
C ASN A 223 22.81 -3.50 -10.39
N ALA A 224 21.88 -2.81 -9.74
CA ALA A 224 21.81 -2.69 -8.28
C ALA A 224 20.91 -3.74 -7.60
N LEU A 225 20.09 -4.47 -8.37
CA LEU A 225 19.20 -5.51 -7.85
C LEU A 225 19.93 -6.82 -7.57
N ASP A 226 19.42 -7.57 -6.59
CA ASP A 226 20.03 -8.81 -6.10
C ASP A 226 19.85 -9.96 -7.09
N ALA A 227 18.71 -10.00 -7.77
CA ALA A 227 18.44 -10.95 -8.84
C ALA A 227 17.58 -10.33 -9.95
N LEU A 228 17.61 -10.92 -11.13
CA LEU A 228 16.76 -10.55 -12.24
C LEU A 228 15.98 -11.77 -12.74
N VAL A 229 14.71 -11.54 -13.08
CA VAL A 229 13.83 -12.54 -13.68
C VAL A 229 13.23 -12.01 -14.97
N HIS A 230 12.74 -12.90 -15.83
CA HIS A 230 11.98 -12.53 -17.01
C HIS A 230 10.75 -13.42 -17.17
N VAL A 231 9.69 -12.87 -17.76
CA VAL A 231 8.54 -13.66 -18.22
C VAL A 231 8.92 -14.27 -19.56
N GLN A 232 8.74 -15.58 -19.71
CA GLN A 232 8.98 -16.27 -20.98
C GLN A 232 7.98 -15.78 -22.04
N MET A 233 8.50 -15.37 -23.20
CA MET A 233 7.71 -14.84 -24.32
C MET A 233 7.97 -15.69 -25.57
N ASP A 234 7.05 -16.61 -25.89
CA ASP A 234 7.18 -17.52 -27.05
C ASP A 234 6.52 -16.97 -28.34
N GLY A 235 5.97 -15.76 -28.29
CA GLY A 235 5.26 -15.11 -29.39
C GLY A 235 6.09 -14.07 -30.15
N PHE A 236 5.44 -13.34 -31.05
CA PHE A 236 6.06 -12.24 -31.81
C PHE A 236 6.31 -10.97 -30.99
N VAL A 237 5.63 -10.81 -29.86
CA VAL A 237 5.76 -9.63 -29.01
C VAL A 237 6.89 -9.83 -28.00
N GLU A 238 7.68 -8.78 -27.79
CA GLU A 238 8.87 -8.83 -26.93
C GLU A 238 8.54 -8.66 -25.44
N SER A 239 7.37 -8.09 -25.11
CA SER A 239 7.00 -7.77 -23.73
C SER A 239 5.49 -7.74 -23.52
N LEU A 240 5.10 -7.85 -22.24
CA LEU A 240 3.74 -7.61 -21.78
C LEU A 240 3.55 -6.15 -21.36
N ASN A 241 2.30 -5.69 -21.35
CA ASN A 241 1.93 -4.48 -20.63
C ASN A 241 2.37 -4.59 -19.15
N VAL A 242 2.87 -3.51 -18.56
CA VAL A 242 3.40 -3.52 -17.18
C VAL A 242 2.40 -4.00 -16.13
N ALA A 243 1.11 -3.70 -16.28
CA ALA A 243 0.08 -4.18 -15.36
C ALA A 243 -0.20 -5.69 -15.54
N ALA A 244 -0.11 -6.19 -16.76
CA ALA A 244 -0.18 -7.64 -17.03
C ALA A 244 1.07 -8.36 -16.49
N CYS A 245 2.25 -7.77 -16.67
CA CYS A 245 3.50 -8.26 -16.09
C CYS A 245 3.41 -8.34 -14.56
N ALA A 246 2.84 -7.32 -13.90
CA ALA A 246 2.60 -7.36 -12.46
C ALA A 246 1.71 -8.54 -12.04
N ALA A 247 0.64 -8.80 -12.79
CA ALA A 247 -0.25 -9.93 -12.51
C ALA A 247 0.45 -11.28 -12.69
N VAL A 248 1.24 -11.45 -13.76
CA VAL A 248 2.01 -12.68 -14.00
C VAL A 248 3.12 -12.87 -12.95
N THR A 249 3.76 -11.79 -12.50
CA THR A 249 4.86 -11.87 -11.52
C THR A 249 4.35 -12.18 -10.11
N LEU A 250 3.12 -11.78 -9.78
CA LEU A 250 2.52 -12.00 -8.47
C LEU A 250 1.76 -13.33 -8.34
N ALA A 251 1.43 -13.98 -9.46
CA ALA A 251 0.68 -15.23 -9.53
C ALA A 251 1.59 -16.45 -9.39
#